data_AF-A0A383E7N8-F1
#
_entry.id   AF-A0A383E7N8-F1
#
_cell.length_a   1.000
_cell.length_b   1.000
_cell.length_c   1.000
_cell.angle_alpha   90.00
_cell.angle_beta   90.00
_cell.angle_gamma   90.00
#
_symmetry.space_group_name_H-M   'P 1'
#
loop_
_entity.id
_entity.type
_entity.pdbx_description
1 polymer ?
#
loop_
_entity_poly.entity_id
_entity_poly.type
_entity_poly.pdbx_seq_one_letter_code
_entity_poly.pdbx_strand_id
1 'polypeptide(L)' 'MAVIRDMIPAFELFQPTTVEDAIDLLVRYGEDGWVLSGGMDSFD' A
#
# COMPACT_ATOMS: atom_id res chain seq x y z
N MET A 1 7.25 -1.46 27.98
CA MET A 1 7.62 -2.46 26.97
C MET A 1 7.05 -2.00 25.65
N ALA A 2 7.87 -1.57 24.70
CA ALA A 2 7.38 -1.27 23.35
C ALA A 2 7.19 -2.61 22.62
N VAL A 3 6.00 -2.87 22.11
CA VAL A 3 5.76 -4.01 21.24
C VAL A 3 6.30 -3.63 19.86
N ILE A 4 7.47 -4.14 19.51
CA ILE A 4 7.99 -4.01 18.15
C ILE A 4 7.20 -4.99 17.27
N ARG A 5 6.46 -4.45 16.30
CA ARG A 5 5.83 -5.19 15.21
C ARG A 5 6.67 -4.97 13.96
N ASP A 6 7.88 -5.51 13.95
CA ASP A 6 8.80 -5.46 12.81
C ASP A 6 8.37 -6.50 11.77
N MET A 7 7.12 -6.37 11.30
CA MET A 7 6.48 -7.25 10.33
C MET A 7 5.48 -6.41 9.54
N ILE A 8 5.64 -6.40 8.22
CA ILE A 8 4.65 -5.81 7.31
C ILE A 8 3.34 -6.59 7.46
N PRO A 9 2.21 -5.92 7.78
CA PRO A 9 0.90 -6.57 7.85
C PRO A 9 0.54 -7.23 6.52
N ALA A 10 -0.27 -8.30 6.55
CA ALA A 10 -0.83 -8.84 5.31
C ALA A 10 -1.70 -7.78 4.62
N PHE A 11 -1.51 -7.60 3.31
CA PHE A 11 -2.27 -6.67 2.50
C PHE A 11 -2.64 -7.31 1.15
N GLU A 12 -3.65 -6.75 0.50
CA GLU A 12 -3.99 -7.11 -0.87
C GLU A 12 -3.22 -6.22 -1.85
N LEU A 13 -2.50 -6.84 -2.79
CA LEU A 13 -1.71 -6.13 -3.78
C LEU A 13 -2.48 -5.99 -5.09
N PHE A 14 -2.85 -4.75 -5.43
CA PHE A 14 -3.37 -4.40 -6.75
C PHE A 14 -2.24 -3.94 -7.67
N GLN A 15 -2.19 -4.46 -8.89
CA GLN A 15 -1.20 -4.10 -9.91
C GLN A 15 -1.91 -3.57 -11.18
N PRO A 16 -2.45 -2.34 -11.12
CA PRO A 16 -3.06 -1.72 -12.28
C PRO A 16 -2.03 -1.50 -13.39
N THR A 17 -2.47 -1.63 -14.64
CA THR A 17 -1.62 -1.43 -15.82
C THR A 17 -1.75 -0.02 -16.41
N THR A 18 -2.66 0.79 -15.87
CA THR A 18 -2.90 2.18 -16.24
C THR A 18 -2.88 3.08 -15.00
N VAL A 19 -2.68 4.38 -15.22
CA VAL A 19 -2.67 5.36 -14.12
C VAL A 19 -4.09 5.61 -13.63
N GLU A 20 -5.05 5.63 -14.55
CA GLU A 20 -6.48 5.83 -14.26
C GLU A 20 -7.02 4.75 -13.33
N ASP A 21 -6.72 3.47 -13.61
CA ASP A 21 -7.14 2.36 -12.74
C ASP A 21 -6.49 2.45 -11.35
N ALA A 22 -5.25 2.95 -11.26
CA ALA A 22 -4.58 3.17 -9.98
C ALA A 22 -5.28 4.27 -9.16
N ILE A 23 -5.69 5.36 -9.81
CA ILE A 23 -6.44 6.44 -9.16
C ILE A 23 -7.79 5.93 -8.67
N ASP A 24 -8.50 5.16 -9.48
CA ASP A 24 -9.80 4.59 -9.10
C ASP A 24 -9.71 3.67 -7.88
N LEU A 25 -8.64 2.87 -7.77
CA LEU A 25 -8.36 2.05 -6.60
C LEU A 25 -8.10 2.90 -5.35
N LEU A 26 -7.31 3.98 -5.47
CA LEU A 26 -7.03 4.87 -4.34
C LEU A 26 -8.28 5.59 -3.85
N VAL A 27 -9.15 6.04 -4.75
CA VAL A 27 -10.44 6.63 -4.38
C VAL A 27 -11.34 5.60 -3.69
N ARG A 28 -11.34 4.35 -4.15
CA ARG A 28 -12.15 3.28 -3.56
C ARG A 28 -11.76 2.94 -2.14
N TYR A 29 -10.46 2.81 -1.86
CA TYR A 29 -9.95 2.38 -0.56
C TYR A 29 -9.65 3.53 0.39
N GLY A 30 -9.53 4.76 -0.13
CA GLY A 30 -9.39 5.96 0.69
C GLY A 30 -8.23 5.86 1.67
N GLU A 31 -8.52 6.01 2.96
CA GLU A 31 -7.52 5.98 4.05
C GLU A 31 -6.90 4.59 4.27
N ASP A 32 -7.56 3.52 3.82
CA ASP A 32 -7.05 2.15 3.91
C ASP A 32 -6.15 1.78 2.70
N GLY A 33 -6.13 2.62 1.67
CA GLY A 33 -5.32 2.43 0.46
C GLY A 33 -3.97 3.10 0.54
N TRP A 34 -2.92 2.43 0.05
CA TRP A 34 -1.57 3.02 -0.01
C TRP A 34 -0.91 2.80 -1.38
N VAL A 35 -0.17 3.80 -1.84
CA VAL A 35 0.64 3.74 -3.06
C VAL A 35 1.99 3.11 -2.74
N LEU A 36 2.25 1.96 -3.35
CA LEU A 36 3.57 1.32 -3.34
C LEU A 36 4.32 1.65 -4.63
N SER A 37 5.41 2.43 -4.51
CA SER A 37 6.32 2.77 -5.63
C SER A 37 7.55 1.84 -5.61
N GLY A 38 8.77 2.38 -5.61
CA GLY A 38 10.02 1.61 -5.60
C GLY A 38 10.28 0.78 -4.32
N GLY A 39 9.40 0.82 -3.32
CA GLY A 39 9.43 -0.06 -2.13
C GLY A 39 10.58 0.18 -1.14
N MET A 40 11.49 1.11 -1.41
CA MET A 40 12.68 1.35 -0.58
C MET A 40 12.38 2.03 0.78
N ASP A 41 11.23 2.70 0.92
CA ASP A 41 10.79 3.42 2.13
C ASP A 41 9.44 2.89 2.66
N SER A 42 8.79 1.97 1.92
CA SER A 42 7.47 1.42 2.29
C SER A 42 7.55 0.13 3.11
N PHE A 43 8.75 -0.44 3.22
CA PHE A 43 9.03 -1.72 3.86
C PHE A 43 10.12 -1.63 4.95
N ASP A 44 10.57 -0.42 5.28
CA ASP A 44 11.47 -0.09 6.40
C ASP A 44 10.64 0.48 7.58
#